data_AF-A0A822E7F1-F1
#
_entry.id   AF-A0A822E7F1-F1
#
_cell.length_a   1.000
_cell.length_b   1.000
_cell.length_c   1.000
_cell.angle_alpha   90.00
_cell.angle_beta   90.00
_cell.angle_gamma   90.00
#
_symmetry.space_group_name_H-M   'P 1'
#
loop_
_entity.id
_entity.type
_entity.pdbx_description
1 polymer ?
#
loop_
_entity_poly.entity_id
_entity_poly.type
_entity_poly.pdbx_seq_one_letter_code
_entity_poly.pdbx_strand_id
1 'polypeptide(L)'
;MHIYIYEWIILLSRYFLCLISVDRWMITSPNAWLRQQSSPRVARWLIIIGIGFFTIYSVHASIGFQTNPVACSPPFGSTYEFFFSIESIITSVTPIVVMSVFSALTVFNVRSRLNRQIQPTKTNASGNQP
;
A
#
# COMPACT_ATOMS: atom_id res chain seq x y z
N MET A 1 0.91 12.93 24.29
CA MET A 1 -0.07 13.19 23.19
C MET A 1 0.60 13.32 21.83
N HIS A 2 1.67 14.11 21.67
CA HIS A 2 2.35 14.28 20.37
C HIS A 2 2.88 12.98 19.73
N ILE A 3 3.50 12.09 20.52
CA ILE A 3 4.10 10.83 20.02
C ILE A 3 3.04 9.93 19.36
N TYR A 4 1.87 9.76 19.98
CA TYR A 4 0.76 8.97 19.42
C TYR A 4 0.24 9.50 18.10
N ILE A 5 0.18 10.83 17.95
CA ILE A 5 -0.25 11.46 16.69
C ILE A 5 0.77 11.19 15.59
N TYR A 6 2.07 11.25 15.90
CA TYR A 6 3.13 10.92 14.94
C TYR A 6 3.07 9.46 14.48
N GLU A 7 2.90 8.51 15.40
CA GLU A 7 2.77 7.09 15.06
C GLU A 7 1.54 6.85 14.16
N TRP A 8 0.41 7.45 14.50
CA TRP A 8 -0.81 7.37 13.69
C TRP A 8 -0.63 7.93 12.28
N ILE A 9 0.01 9.09 12.13
CA ILE A 9 0.31 9.69 10.82
C ILE A 9 1.26 8.81 10.01
N ILE A 10 2.29 8.24 10.64
CA ILE A 10 3.25 7.34 9.97
C ILE A 10 2.53 6.08 9.48
N LEU A 11 1.67 5.47 10.29
CA LEU A 11 0.88 4.29 9.88
C LEU A 11 -0.03 4.62 8.69
N LEU A 12 -0.76 5.74 8.75
CA LEU A 12 -1.63 6.16 7.66
C LEU A 12 -0.86 6.46 6.37
N SER A 13 0.27 7.16 6.45
CA SER A 13 1.09 7.45 5.28
C SER A 13 1.58 6.17 4.60
N ARG A 14 2.06 5.19 5.37
CA ARG A 14 2.47 3.86 4.87
C ARG A 14 1.31 3.12 4.21
N TYR A 15 0.13 3.17 4.80
CA TYR A 15 -1.07 2.58 4.23
C TYR A 15 -1.45 3.22 2.89
N PHE A 16 -1.46 4.55 2.80
CA PHE A 16 -1.75 5.25 1.55
C PHE A 16 -0.72 4.93 0.46
N LEU A 17 0.56 4.86 0.81
CA LEU A 17 1.60 4.44 -0.14
C LEU A 17 1.33 3.03 -0.69
N CYS A 18 0.95 2.09 0.17
CA CYS A 18 0.56 0.75 -0.27
C CYS A 18 -0.64 0.78 -1.22
N LEU A 19 -1.69 1.53 -0.88
CA LEU A 19 -2.86 1.68 -1.74
C LEU A 19 -2.49 2.28 -3.11
N ILE A 20 -1.62 3.29 -3.14
CA ILE A 20 -1.13 3.90 -4.39
C ILE A 20 -0.36 2.88 -5.23
N SER A 21 0.49 2.05 -4.62
CA SER A 21 1.22 0.99 -5.34
C SER A 21 0.27 -0.05 -5.93
N VAL A 22 -0.75 -0.47 -5.19
CA VAL A 22 -1.78 -1.42 -5.66
C VAL A 22 -2.59 -0.80 -6.80
N ASP A 23 -3.00 0.46 -6.65
CA ASP A 23 -3.76 1.18 -7.67
C ASP A 23 -3.00 1.30 -9.00
N ARG A 24 -1.72 1.68 -8.96
CA ARG A 24 -0.84 1.72 -10.13
C ARG A 24 -0.71 0.35 -10.81
N TRP A 25 -0.60 -0.72 -10.03
CA TRP A 25 -0.56 -2.08 -10.58
C TRP A 25 -1.89 -2.46 -11.25
N MET A 26 -3.03 -2.17 -10.61
CA MET A 26 -4.35 -2.45 -11.17
C MET A 26 -4.57 -1.74 -12.51
N ILE A 27 -4.18 -0.46 -12.63
CA ILE A 27 -4.31 0.33 -13.86
C ILE A 27 -3.44 -0.23 -14.99
N THR A 28 -2.23 -0.68 -14.67
CA THR A 28 -1.27 -1.22 -15.67
C THR A 28 -1.56 -2.67 -16.06
N SER A 29 -2.32 -3.39 -15.23
CA SER A 29 -2.69 -4.79 -15.44
C SER A 29 -3.31 -5.03 -16.83
N PRO A 30 -2.98 -6.15 -17.51
CA PRO A 30 -3.60 -6.50 -18.78
C PRO A 30 -5.08 -6.89 -18.62
N ASN A 31 -5.50 -7.30 -17.42
CA ASN A 31 -6.87 -7.74 -17.17
C ASN A 31 -7.81 -6.53 -17.01
N ALA A 32 -8.82 -6.44 -17.88
CA ALA A 32 -9.81 -5.37 -17.87
C ALA A 32 -10.64 -5.32 -16.59
N TRP A 33 -10.90 -6.47 -15.96
CA TRP A 33 -11.65 -6.54 -14.71
C TRP A 33 -10.89 -5.89 -13.54
N LEU A 34 -9.58 -6.16 -13.43
CA LEU A 34 -8.70 -5.51 -12.44
C LEU A 34 -8.61 -3.99 -12.67
N ARG A 35 -8.56 -3.55 -13.93
CA ARG A 35 -8.56 -2.12 -14.26
C ARG A 35 -9.86 -1.42 -13.85
N GLN A 36 -11.00 -2.09 -13.99
CA GLN A 36 -12.30 -1.54 -13.58
C GLN A 36 -12.43 -1.43 -12.05
N GLN A 37 -11.70 -2.25 -11.29
CA GLN A 37 -11.69 -2.18 -9.82
C GLN A 37 -10.96 -0.95 -9.28
N SER A 38 -10.03 -0.35 -10.05
CA SER A 38 -9.47 0.99 -9.79
C SER A 38 -10.50 2.07 -10.11
N SER A 39 -11.62 2.04 -9.39
CA SER A 39 -12.66 3.05 -9.44
C SER A 39 -12.49 4.01 -8.26
N PRO A 40 -12.68 5.32 -8.44
CA PRO A 40 -12.64 6.30 -7.36
C PRO A 40 -13.58 5.96 -6.20
N ARG A 41 -14.70 5.28 -6.48
CA ARG A 41 -15.66 4.84 -5.47
C ARG A 41 -15.05 3.79 -4.53
N VAL A 42 -14.39 2.79 -5.09
CA VAL A 42 -13.73 1.72 -4.31
C VAL A 42 -12.56 2.29 -3.51
N ALA A 43 -11.73 3.14 -4.14
CA ALA A 43 -10.63 3.81 -3.46
C ALA A 43 -11.12 4.62 -2.25
N ARG A 44 -12.22 5.37 -2.37
CA ARG A 44 -12.80 6.14 -1.27
C ARG A 44 -13.24 5.24 -0.11
N TRP A 45 -13.88 4.11 -0.40
CA TRP A 45 -14.29 3.15 0.63
C TRP A 45 -13.07 2.52 1.33
N LEU A 46 -12.04 2.13 0.59
CA LEU A 46 -10.79 1.59 1.17
C LEU A 46 -10.06 2.60 2.05
N ILE A 47 -10.08 3.88 1.67
CA ILE A 47 -9.53 4.97 2.49
C ILE A 47 -10.31 5.12 3.79
N ILE A 48 -11.65 5.21 3.72
CA ILE A 48 -12.51 5.39 4.90
C ILE A 48 -12.36 4.20 5.87
N ILE A 49 -12.45 2.98 5.33
CA ILE A 49 -12.30 1.75 6.13
C ILE A 49 -10.89 1.69 6.74
N GLY A 50 -9.86 2.02 5.96
CA GLY A 50 -8.49 2.03 6.44
C GLY A 50 -8.26 3.03 7.57
N ILE A 51 -8.73 4.27 7.42
CA ILE A 51 -8.65 5.29 8.47
C ILE A 51 -9.37 4.81 9.74
N GLY A 52 -10.59 4.26 9.60
CA GLY A 52 -11.33 3.70 10.72
C GLY A 52 -10.57 2.58 11.42
N PHE A 53 -10.05 1.62 10.66
CA PHE A 53 -9.26 0.51 11.17
C PHE A 53 -8.02 0.99 11.93
N PHE A 54 -7.18 1.85 11.35
CA PHE A 54 -5.97 2.35 12.01
C PHE A 54 -6.25 3.23 13.22
N THR A 55 -7.40 3.91 13.23
CA THR A 55 -7.85 4.68 14.41
C THR A 55 -8.20 3.76 15.57
N ILE A 56 -9.00 2.72 15.34
CA ILE A 56 -9.34 1.72 16.36
C ILE A 56 -8.09 0.97 16.80
N TYR A 57 -7.25 0.60 15.83
CA TYR A 57 -5.98 -0.06 16.09
C TYR A 57 -5.12 0.76 17.04
N SER A 58 -4.96 2.06 16.82
CA SER A 58 -4.10 2.92 17.65
C SER A 58 -4.60 3.09 19.10
N VAL A 59 -5.81 2.64 19.44
CA VAL A 59 -6.33 2.67 20.82
C VAL A 59 -5.57 1.71 21.74
N HIS A 60 -5.06 0.59 21.24
CA HIS A 60 -4.32 -0.34 22.11
C HIS A 60 -3.03 0.30 22.67
N ALA A 61 -2.41 1.21 21.91
CA ALA A 61 -1.23 1.97 22.32
C ALA A 61 -1.54 2.99 23.43
N SER A 62 -2.74 3.55 23.50
CA SER A 62 -3.09 4.49 24.57
C SER A 62 -3.34 3.80 25.92
N ILE A 63 -3.69 2.51 25.92
CA ILE A 63 -4.00 1.74 27.13
C ILE A 63 -2.75 1.02 27.66
N GLY A 64 -1.91 0.47 26.78
CA GLY A 64 -0.79 -0.39 27.17
C GLY A 64 0.49 0.36 27.56
N PHE A 65 0.60 1.65 27.25
CA PHE A 65 1.78 2.45 27.57
C PHE A 65 1.70 3.04 28.98
N GLN A 66 2.79 2.91 29.74
CA GLN A 66 2.93 3.62 31.01
C GLN A 66 3.57 4.99 30.77
N THR A 67 2.92 6.03 31.29
CA THR A 67 3.44 7.39 31.26
C THR A 67 4.48 7.56 32.37
N ASN A 68 5.74 7.23 32.09
CA ASN A 68 6.85 7.63 32.96
C ASN A 68 7.23 9.09 32.65
N PRO A 69 7.73 9.86 33.64
CA PRO A 69 8.07 11.27 33.47
C PRO A 69 9.19 11.53 32.44
N VAL A 70 9.94 10.50 32.05
CA VAL A 70 11.08 10.60 31.13
C VAL A 70 10.80 9.95 29.77
N ALA A 71 9.89 8.96 29.69
CA ALA A 71 9.57 8.27 28.44
C ALA A 71 8.18 7.64 28.46
N CYS A 72 7.50 7.67 27.31
CA CYS A 72 6.36 6.79 27.05
C CYS A 72 6.94 5.47 26.53
N SER A 73 6.91 4.43 27.36
CA SER A 73 7.38 3.10 26.96
C SER A 73 6.44 2.04 27.52
N PRO A 74 6.30 0.89 26.83
CA PRO A 74 5.63 -0.25 27.42
C PRO A 74 6.34 -0.65 28.73
N PRO A 75 5.62 -1.17 29.72
CA PRO A 75 6.24 -1.62 30.96
C PRO A 75 7.31 -2.67 30.66
N PHE A 76 8.54 -2.41 31.09
CA PHE A 76 9.70 -3.28 30.87
C PHE A 76 9.43 -4.69 31.39
N GLY A 77 9.65 -5.71 30.55
CA GLY A 77 9.46 -7.11 30.91
C GLY A 77 8.00 -7.56 30.94
N SER A 78 7.07 -6.74 30.45
CA SER A 78 5.66 -7.13 30.30
C SER A 78 5.44 -7.93 29.02
N THR A 79 4.41 -8.79 29.01
CA THR A 79 3.96 -9.48 27.79
C THR A 79 3.58 -8.50 26.68
N TYR A 80 3.13 -7.29 27.05
CA TYR A 80 2.76 -6.24 26.11
C TYR A 80 3.95 -5.72 25.30
N GLU A 81 5.13 -5.57 25.92
CA GLU A 81 6.35 -5.17 25.22
C GLU A 81 6.72 -6.13 24.08
N PHE A 82 6.59 -7.43 24.33
CA PHE A 82 6.85 -8.47 23.32
C PHE A 82 5.88 -8.37 22.13
N PHE A 83 4.58 -8.22 22.42
CA PHE A 83 3.57 -8.04 21.37
C PHE A 83 3.80 -6.77 20.57
N PHE A 84 4.07 -5.65 21.23
CA PHE A 84 4.34 -4.37 20.59
C PHE A 84 5.60 -4.42 19.70
N SER A 85 6.63 -5.16 20.11
CA SER A 85 7.84 -5.36 19.29
C SER A 85 7.54 -6.12 18.00
N ILE A 86 6.82 -7.25 18.09
CA ILE A 86 6.38 -8.02 16.91
C ILE A 86 5.54 -7.16 15.99
N GLU A 87 4.60 -6.41 16.56
CA GLU A 87 3.72 -5.50 15.84
C GLU A 87 4.50 -4.42 15.08
N SER A 88 5.49 -3.80 15.71
CA SER A 88 6.36 -2.80 15.09
C SER A 88 7.16 -3.37 13.90
N ILE A 89 7.63 -4.61 14.02
CA ILE A 89 8.29 -5.33 12.91
C ILE A 89 7.30 -5.56 11.77
N ILE A 90 6.10 -6.08 12.06
CA ILE A 90 5.09 -6.35 11.02
C ILE A 90 4.67 -5.07 10.31
N THR A 91 4.38 -4.00 11.05
CA THR A 91 3.93 -2.70 10.50
C THR A 91 5.02 -1.95 9.74
N SER A 92 6.31 -2.28 9.96
CA SER A 92 7.43 -1.73 9.19
C SER A 92 7.76 -2.56 7.95
N VAL A 93 7.73 -3.89 8.05
CA VAL A 93 8.09 -4.80 6.94
C VAL A 93 6.96 -4.91 5.91
N THR A 94 5.71 -5.01 6.35
CA THR A 94 4.55 -5.18 5.46
C THR A 94 4.48 -4.13 4.35
N PRO A 95 4.55 -2.81 4.63
CA PRO A 95 4.46 -1.81 3.57
C PRO A 95 5.63 -1.91 2.59
N ILE A 96 6.83 -2.26 3.06
CA ILE A 96 8.01 -2.45 2.18
C ILE A 96 7.73 -3.59 1.21
N VAL A 97 7.32 -4.76 1.71
CA VAL A 97 7.03 -5.94 0.89
C VAL A 97 5.92 -5.65 -0.11
N VAL A 98 4.81 -5.07 0.33
CA VAL A 98 3.66 -4.71 -0.51
C VAL A 98 4.09 -3.74 -1.61
N MET A 99 4.74 -2.63 -1.26
CA MET A 99 5.20 -1.64 -2.25
C MET A 99 6.19 -2.26 -3.23
N SER A 100 7.15 -3.07 -2.78
CA SER A 100 8.14 -3.72 -3.64
C SER A 100 7.49 -4.66 -4.64
N VAL A 101 6.57 -5.53 -4.20
CA VAL A 101 5.88 -6.49 -5.06
C VAL A 101 5.03 -5.76 -6.10
N PHE A 102 4.17 -4.83 -5.70
CA PHE A 102 3.29 -4.14 -6.63
C PHE A 102 4.06 -3.19 -7.57
N SER A 103 5.16 -2.60 -7.11
CA SER A 103 6.04 -1.80 -7.97
C SER A 103 6.72 -2.66 -9.02
N ALA A 104 7.24 -3.84 -8.64
CA ALA A 104 7.83 -4.79 -9.59
C ALA A 104 6.79 -5.23 -10.64
N LEU A 105 5.59 -5.64 -10.21
CA LEU A 105 4.51 -6.02 -11.10
C LEU A 105 4.08 -4.89 -12.05
N THR A 106 4.03 -3.66 -11.55
CA THR A 106 3.76 -2.46 -12.37
C THR A 106 4.81 -2.31 -13.48
N VAL A 107 6.09 -2.43 -13.14
CA VAL A 107 7.20 -2.36 -14.12
C VAL A 107 7.09 -3.48 -15.15
N PHE A 108 6.82 -4.72 -14.72
CA PHE A 108 6.63 -5.85 -15.64
C PHE A 108 5.47 -5.64 -16.61
N ASN A 109 4.33 -5.15 -16.13
CA ASN A 109 3.17 -4.85 -16.97
C ASN A 109 3.45 -3.75 -17.99
N VAL A 110 4.11 -2.67 -17.58
CA VAL A 110 4.47 -1.55 -18.47
C VAL A 110 5.46 -2.01 -19.54
N ARG A 111 6.52 -2.72 -19.17
CA ARG A 111 7.51 -3.26 -20.12
C ARG A 111 6.87 -4.24 -21.11
N SER A 112 5.97 -5.11 -20.64
CA SER A 112 5.26 -6.06 -21.49
C SER A 112 4.35 -5.37 -22.52
N ARG A 113 3.69 -4.27 -22.12
CA ARG A 113 2.86 -3.46 -23.03
C ARG A 113 3.70 -2.74 -24.08
N LEU A 114 4.81 -2.11 -23.68
CA LEU A 114 5.73 -1.44 -24.61
C LEU A 114 6.25 -2.42 -25.67
N ASN A 115 6.70 -3.61 -25.26
CA ASN A 115 7.20 -4.62 -26.19
C ASN A 115 6.12 -5.13 -27.16
N ARG A 116 4.83 -5.15 -26.77
CA ARG A 116 3.72 -5.56 -27.64
C ARG A 116 3.28 -4.48 -28.62
N GLN A 117 3.35 -3.19 -28.26
CA GLN A 117 2.96 -2.10 -29.16
C GLN A 117 3.98 -1.79 -30.25
N ILE A 118 5.26 -2.16 -30.06
CA ILE A 118 6.35 -1.88 -31.02
C ILE A 118 6.43 -2.94 -32.13
N GLN A 119 5.54 -3.94 -32.20
CA GLN A 119 5.42 -4.72 -33.45
C GLN A 119 4.72 -3.85 -34.51
N PRO A 120 5.43 -3.33 -35.52
CA PRO A 120 4.77 -2.62 -36.61
C PRO A 120 3.86 -3.63 -37.30
N THR A 121 2.57 -3.30 -37.38
CA THR A 121 1.67 -3.89 -38.37
C THR A 121 2.42 -3.78 -39.71
N LYS A 122 2.83 -4.92 -40.27
CA LYS A 122 3.26 -4.97 -41.66
C LYS A 122 2.01 -4.66 -42.48
N THR A 123 1.74 -3.37 -42.67
CA THR A 123 0.77 -2.90 -43.63
C THR A 123 1.33 -3.29 -44.99
N ASN A 124 0.92 -4.46 -45.47
CA ASN A 124 1.12 -4.86 -46.84
C ASN A 124 0.37 -3.84 -47.70
N ALA A 125 1.09 -2.80 -48.14
CA ALA A 125 0.72 -1.96 -49.25
C ALA A 125 0.78 -2.82 -50.52
N SER A 126 -0.18 -3.73 -50.68
CA SER A 126 -0.46 -4.35 -51.96
C SER A 126 -1.26 -3.35 -52.76
N GLY A 127 -0.56 -2.52 -53.52
CA GLY A 127 -1.15 -1.78 -54.61
C GLY A 127 -1.89 -2.75 -55.53
N ASN A 128 -3.12 -2.40 -55.88
CA ASN A 128 -3.77 -2.94 -57.06
C ASN A 128 -4.65 -1.83 -57.65
N GLN A 129 -4.05 -1.04 -58.54
CA GLN A 129 -4.78 -0.45 -59.66
C GLN A 129 -5.14 -1.60 -60.61
N PRO A 130 -6.36 -1.60 -61.14
CA PRO A 130 -6.54 -1.02 -62.47
C PRO A 130 -7.60 0.09 -62.53
#